data_AF-A0A534SFR9-F1
#
_entry.id   AF-A0A534SFR9-F1
#
_cell.length_a   1.000
_cell.length_b   1.000
_cell.length_c   1.000
_cell.angle_alpha   90.00
_cell.angle_beta   90.00
_cell.angle_gamma   90.00
#
_symmetry.space_group_name_H-M   'P 1'
#
loop_
_entity.id
_entity.type
_entity.pdbx_description
1 polymer ?
#
loop_
_entity_poly.entity_id
_entity_poly.type
_entity_poly.pdbx_seq_one_letter_code
_entity_poly.pdbx_strand_id
1 'polypeptide(L)'
;MRRALLIALLGALAGRAAADPFADAVLAYQIGTGGGAGQPALVLGPPRGGGAFQGSTDTLSLGLGGWIVLAFTDNVIVDGPGPDFTVFENAFLTRGLVTGGPFAEPGTVSVSADGVHFVAFPCQADAAPYYPGCAGVYPVFANAGDANAPSPLVPTTTPIADLVGVPVDGFTPPPGSGGDSFDLAAVGLAAARFVRIDASGLRAGLAGLAGFDLDAVAAVHSLETAGLPDADGDGVADAADDCPQVPNPDQRDTDGDGIGDACDDCPLTPNPDQADADGDGVGDACDDCPGVPDREQSDGDGDGVGDACDPCPGDASCLPLAAPRYGGGGNRGAADALLTYLDPVSSRTFVSRTATTAVIVIEVAPGVDPSSFRLRASRHDLTRAAGRVTPGSTKIVSIPLNHRRTTVSLRAAGRLADGRRAVDVDRFTFERSVR
;
A
#
# COMPACT_ATOMS: atom_id res chain seq x y z
N MET A 1 -19.06 19.73 -61.23
CA MET A 1 -19.16 21.20 -61.14
C MET A 1 -20.25 21.54 -60.13
N ARG A 2 -19.90 22.38 -59.13
CA ARG A 2 -20.79 23.22 -58.28
C ARG A 2 -21.72 22.48 -57.30
N ARG A 3 -21.99 22.93 -56.07
CA ARG A 3 -21.43 23.86 -55.06
C ARG A 3 -22.53 23.97 -53.98
N ALA A 4 -22.16 23.90 -52.70
CA ALA A 4 -22.81 24.51 -51.53
C ALA A 4 -24.27 24.13 -51.16
N LEU A 5 -24.46 23.58 -49.95
CA LEU A 5 -24.92 24.39 -48.80
C LEU A 5 -24.69 23.61 -47.49
N LEU A 6 -23.58 23.91 -46.82
CA LEU A 6 -23.33 23.60 -45.42
C LEU A 6 -23.33 24.96 -44.70
N ILE A 7 -24.45 25.33 -44.05
CA ILE A 7 -24.53 26.52 -43.20
C ILE A 7 -25.35 26.18 -41.94
N ALA A 8 -24.60 26.13 -40.84
CA ALA A 8 -24.93 26.54 -39.48
C ALA A 8 -26.15 25.92 -38.78
N LEU A 9 -25.86 24.96 -37.90
CA LEU A 9 -26.44 24.93 -36.56
C LEU A 9 -25.32 24.99 -35.52
N LEU A 10 -24.52 26.07 -35.56
CA LEU A 10 -23.72 26.53 -34.43
C LEU A 10 -24.63 27.48 -33.64
N GLY A 11 -25.32 26.93 -32.65
CA GLY A 11 -26.19 27.66 -31.74
C GLY A 11 -25.98 27.16 -30.32
N ALA A 12 -25.09 27.85 -29.60
CA ALA A 12 -24.94 27.86 -28.14
C ALA A 12 -24.63 26.52 -27.45
N LEU A 13 -23.43 25.98 -27.68
CA LEU A 13 -22.65 25.51 -26.53
C LEU A 13 -21.89 26.74 -26.03
N ALA A 14 -22.47 27.45 -25.06
CA ALA A 14 -21.64 28.18 -24.13
C ALA A 14 -20.68 27.13 -23.55
N GLY A 15 -19.39 27.21 -23.92
CA GLY A 15 -18.40 26.35 -23.31
C GLY A 15 -18.57 26.49 -21.80
N ARG A 16 -18.81 25.38 -21.10
CA ARG A 16 -18.60 25.37 -19.65
C ARG A 16 -17.20 25.92 -19.44
N ALA A 17 -17.08 26.97 -18.62
CA ALA A 17 -15.76 27.37 -18.17
C ALA A 17 -15.19 26.12 -17.49
N ALA A 18 -13.98 25.71 -17.89
CA ALA A 18 -13.29 24.62 -17.19
C ALA A 18 -13.37 24.93 -15.69
N ALA A 19 -13.77 23.95 -14.89
CA ALA A 19 -13.85 24.13 -13.44
C ALA A 19 -12.50 24.62 -12.91
N ASP A 20 -12.55 25.48 -11.91
CA ASP A 20 -11.34 26.16 -11.47
C ASP A 20 -10.40 25.15 -10.78
N PRO A 21 -9.07 25.24 -10.99
CA PRO A 21 -8.18 24.18 -10.55
C PRO A 21 -7.85 24.27 -9.06
N PHE A 22 -8.57 25.05 -8.26
CA PHE A 22 -8.22 25.32 -6.88
C PHE A 22 -9.11 24.55 -5.93
N ALA A 23 -8.62 24.30 -4.73
CA ALA A 23 -9.50 23.86 -3.66
C ALA A 23 -10.59 24.93 -3.42
N ASP A 24 -11.83 24.49 -3.27
CA ASP A 24 -13.02 25.35 -3.24
C ASP A 24 -13.83 25.20 -1.94
N ALA A 25 -13.43 24.29 -1.05
CA ALA A 25 -14.01 24.15 0.27
C ALA A 25 -12.98 23.86 1.37
N VAL A 26 -13.19 24.46 2.55
CA VAL A 26 -12.51 24.11 3.79
C VAL A 26 -13.42 23.19 4.60
N LEU A 27 -13.03 21.94 4.80
CA LEU A 27 -13.85 20.97 5.53
C LEU A 27 -13.63 21.02 7.05
N ALA A 28 -12.37 21.09 7.44
CA ALA A 28 -11.98 21.10 8.84
C ALA A 28 -10.61 21.75 8.99
N TYR A 29 -10.37 22.39 10.12
CA TYR A 29 -9.07 22.97 10.44
C TYR A 29 -8.93 23.15 11.94
N GLN A 30 -7.68 23.27 12.38
CA GLN A 30 -7.32 23.68 13.72
C GLN A 30 -6.21 24.71 13.62
N ILE A 31 -6.39 25.84 14.28
CA ILE A 31 -5.33 26.85 14.42
C ILE A 31 -4.45 26.47 15.61
N GLY A 32 -3.17 26.35 15.34
CA GLY A 32 -2.11 26.08 16.29
C GLY A 32 -1.67 27.33 17.06
N THR A 33 -0.67 27.13 17.93
CA THR A 33 -0.11 28.24 18.71
C THR A 33 0.61 29.23 17.80
N GLY A 34 0.30 30.52 17.93
CA GLY A 34 0.92 31.59 17.14
C GLY A 34 0.33 31.78 15.74
N GLY A 35 -0.64 30.95 15.33
CA GLY A 35 -1.36 31.12 14.06
C GLY A 35 -2.62 31.99 14.18
N GLY A 36 -3.49 31.92 13.16
CA GLY A 36 -4.79 32.58 13.12
C GLY A 36 -4.79 33.96 12.47
N ALA A 37 -3.69 34.34 11.81
CA ALA A 37 -3.72 35.42 10.84
C ALA A 37 -4.42 34.93 9.56
N GLY A 38 -5.27 35.77 8.97
CA GLY A 38 -6.09 35.41 7.80
C GLY A 38 -7.40 34.70 8.17
N GLN A 39 -8.29 34.56 7.18
CA GLN A 39 -9.51 33.76 7.30
C GLN A 39 -9.36 32.48 6.47
N PRO A 40 -9.95 31.34 6.90
CA PRO A 40 -9.81 30.08 6.17
C PRO A 40 -10.21 30.15 4.69
N ALA A 41 -11.18 31.00 4.33
CA ALA A 41 -11.62 31.17 2.95
C ALA A 41 -10.57 31.83 2.03
N LEU A 42 -9.48 32.40 2.57
CA LEU A 42 -8.40 32.98 1.75
C LEU A 42 -7.68 31.93 0.92
N VAL A 43 -7.63 30.69 1.40
CA VAL A 43 -6.89 29.61 0.72
C VAL A 43 -7.65 28.98 -0.45
N LEU A 44 -8.85 29.50 -0.72
CA LEU A 44 -9.72 29.05 -1.79
C LEU A 44 -9.51 29.96 -3.01
N GLY A 45 -9.07 29.37 -4.12
CA GLY A 45 -8.75 30.09 -5.34
C GLY A 45 -7.25 30.29 -5.60
N PRO A 46 -6.89 31.21 -6.52
CA PRO A 46 -5.53 31.32 -7.01
C PRO A 46 -4.58 31.99 -6.00
N PRO A 47 -3.30 31.56 -5.95
CA PRO A 47 -2.33 32.10 -5.02
C PRO A 47 -1.97 33.56 -5.32
N ARG A 48 -1.48 34.26 -4.30
CA ARG A 48 -0.93 35.61 -4.39
C ARG A 48 0.48 35.70 -3.83
N GLY A 49 1.41 34.96 -4.42
CA GLY A 49 2.80 34.93 -3.98
C GLY A 49 3.52 36.27 -4.01
N GLY A 50 4.38 36.52 -3.01
CA GLY A 50 5.24 37.70 -2.95
C GLY A 50 6.56 37.57 -3.72
N GLY A 51 6.78 36.43 -4.39
CA GLY A 51 8.01 36.09 -5.10
C GLY A 51 9.12 35.58 -4.16
N ALA A 52 10.35 35.51 -4.68
CA ALA A 52 11.43 34.80 -3.99
C ALA A 52 11.86 35.36 -2.63
N PHE A 53 11.65 36.64 -2.35
CA PHE A 53 12.31 37.32 -1.22
C PHE A 53 11.35 37.97 -0.23
N GLN A 54 10.06 37.83 -0.47
CA GLN A 54 9.05 38.45 0.36
C GLN A 54 7.84 37.53 0.42
N GLY A 55 7.35 37.29 1.63
CA GLY A 55 6.05 36.67 1.82
C GLY A 55 4.90 37.62 1.48
N SER A 56 3.86 37.10 0.84
CA SER A 56 2.51 37.66 0.78
C SER A 56 1.89 37.85 2.17
N THR A 57 0.86 38.68 2.26
CA THR A 57 0.00 38.77 3.45
C THR A 57 -1.37 38.13 3.22
N ASP A 58 -1.59 37.55 2.03
CA ASP A 58 -2.84 36.92 1.63
C ASP A 58 -2.78 35.42 1.96
N THR A 59 -2.60 35.10 3.24
CA THR A 59 -2.37 33.73 3.71
C THR A 59 -3.22 33.42 4.94
N LEU A 60 -3.46 32.13 5.15
CA LEU A 60 -3.92 31.58 6.41
C LEU A 60 -2.73 31.01 7.19
N SER A 61 -2.40 31.63 8.30
CA SER A 61 -1.37 31.11 9.20
C SER A 61 -1.95 30.00 10.08
N LEU A 62 -1.51 28.77 9.85
CA LEU A 62 -1.96 27.61 10.64
C LEU A 62 -1.35 27.60 12.04
N GLY A 63 -0.15 28.17 12.21
CA GLY A 63 0.55 28.15 13.49
C GLY A 63 1.08 26.77 13.89
N LEU A 64 1.87 26.73 14.97
CA LEU A 64 2.48 25.50 15.47
C LEU A 64 1.41 24.51 15.98
N GLY A 65 1.35 23.31 15.40
CA GLY A 65 0.32 22.33 15.74
C GLY A 65 -0.99 22.53 14.99
N GLY A 66 -1.05 23.47 14.04
CA GLY A 66 -2.21 23.67 13.20
C GLY A 66 -2.28 22.69 12.04
N TRP A 67 -3.49 22.49 11.52
CA TRP A 67 -3.75 21.67 10.35
C TRP A 67 -5.01 22.14 9.64
N ILE A 68 -5.16 21.80 8.37
CA ILE A 68 -6.32 22.10 7.55
C ILE A 68 -6.59 20.97 6.55
N VAL A 69 -7.87 20.71 6.27
CA VAL A 69 -8.35 19.82 5.22
C VAL A 69 -9.14 20.65 4.22
N LEU A 70 -8.66 20.63 2.99
CA LEU A 70 -9.27 21.27 1.83
C LEU A 70 -9.90 20.21 0.93
N ALA A 71 -10.99 20.57 0.26
CA ALA A 71 -11.65 19.73 -0.72
C ALA A 71 -11.67 20.39 -2.09
N PHE A 72 -11.66 19.56 -3.12
CA PHE A 72 -12.05 19.88 -4.49
C PHE A 72 -13.46 19.31 -4.70
N THR A 73 -14.47 20.18 -4.69
CA THR A 73 -15.88 19.74 -4.76
C THR A 73 -16.40 19.65 -6.18
N ASP A 74 -15.85 20.45 -7.09
CA ASP A 74 -16.19 20.51 -8.52
C ASP A 74 -15.18 19.79 -9.43
N ASN A 75 -14.01 19.46 -8.89
CA ASN A 75 -12.95 18.73 -9.58
C ASN A 75 -12.42 17.55 -8.75
N VAL A 76 -11.74 16.64 -9.43
CA VAL A 76 -10.93 15.60 -8.79
C VAL A 76 -9.49 15.74 -9.28
N ILE A 77 -8.52 15.70 -8.37
CA ILE A 77 -7.09 15.59 -8.73
C ILE A 77 -6.88 14.19 -9.27
N VAL A 78 -6.25 14.03 -10.43
CA VAL A 78 -6.00 12.73 -11.05
C VAL A 78 -4.52 12.52 -11.30
N ASP A 79 -4.07 11.28 -11.21
CA ASP A 79 -2.68 10.90 -11.48
C ASP A 79 -2.36 11.10 -12.97
N GLY A 80 -1.39 11.96 -13.23
CA GLY A 80 -0.94 12.34 -14.56
C GLY A 80 0.58 12.35 -14.66
N PRO A 81 1.14 12.77 -15.81
CA PRO A 81 2.59 12.80 -15.98
C PRO A 81 3.25 13.86 -15.07
N GLY A 82 3.91 13.41 -14.00
CA GLY A 82 4.63 14.28 -13.07
C GLY A 82 3.69 14.85 -12.00
N PRO A 83 4.02 15.99 -11.37
CA PRO A 83 3.22 16.48 -10.24
C PRO A 83 1.78 16.83 -10.62
N ASP A 84 0.82 16.36 -9.82
CA ASP A 84 -0.62 16.49 -10.05
C ASP A 84 -1.26 17.62 -9.28
N PHE A 85 -0.63 18.09 -8.20
CA PHE A 85 -1.06 19.29 -7.50
C PHE A 85 0.11 20.01 -6.84
N THR A 86 -0.10 21.28 -6.49
CA THR A 86 0.90 22.12 -5.82
C THR A 86 0.29 22.82 -4.63
N VAL A 87 1.01 22.77 -3.51
CA VAL A 87 0.70 23.52 -2.30
C VAL A 87 1.51 24.82 -2.32
N PHE A 88 0.80 25.95 -2.24
CA PHE A 88 1.39 27.27 -2.20
C PHE A 88 1.41 27.74 -0.75
N GLU A 89 2.59 27.71 -0.16
CA GLU A 89 2.88 28.31 1.13
C GLU A 89 3.87 29.45 0.90
N ASN A 90 3.83 30.43 1.77
CA ASN A 90 4.49 31.69 1.56
C ASN A 90 5.97 31.75 2.01
N ALA A 91 6.71 30.67 1.81
CA ALA A 91 8.14 30.60 2.04
C ALA A 91 8.88 31.67 1.22
N PHE A 92 9.98 32.18 1.77
CA PHE A 92 10.82 33.14 1.06
C PHE A 92 12.30 32.95 1.39
N LEU A 93 13.15 33.34 0.46
CA LEU A 93 14.61 33.27 0.60
C LEU A 93 15.11 34.45 1.44
N THR A 94 16.10 34.17 2.29
CA THR A 94 16.74 35.20 3.13
C THR A 94 17.78 36.00 2.35
N ARG A 95 17.65 37.35 2.36
CA ARG A 95 18.59 38.25 1.64
C ARG A 95 19.91 38.45 2.39
N GLY A 96 21.02 38.35 1.65
CA GLY A 96 22.38 38.65 2.10
C GLY A 96 23.31 39.02 0.92
N LEU A 97 24.64 38.97 1.14
CA LEU A 97 25.66 39.08 0.07
C LEU A 97 25.57 37.90 -0.92
N VAL A 98 25.09 36.76 -0.45
CA VAL A 98 24.63 35.60 -1.22
C VAL A 98 23.24 35.22 -0.68
N THR A 99 22.42 34.59 -1.52
CA THR A 99 21.10 34.10 -1.10
C THR A 99 21.27 32.99 -0.06
N GLY A 100 20.56 33.09 1.06
CA GLY A 100 20.54 32.08 2.11
C GLY A 100 19.49 31.00 1.86
N GLY A 101 19.43 30.00 2.74
CA GLY A 101 18.35 29.01 2.74
C GLY A 101 16.96 29.66 2.87
N PRO A 102 15.90 28.93 2.47
CA PRO A 102 14.54 29.44 2.64
C PRO A 102 14.23 29.64 4.12
N PHE A 103 13.48 30.69 4.41
CA PHE A 103 12.68 30.77 5.61
C PHE A 103 11.48 29.84 5.40
N ALA A 104 11.72 28.55 5.62
CA ALA A 104 10.76 27.48 5.40
C ALA A 104 10.04 27.14 6.69
N GLU A 105 8.74 26.90 6.57
CA GLU A 105 7.85 26.46 7.64
C GLU A 105 7.21 25.14 7.19
N PRO A 106 7.94 24.01 7.29
CA PRO A 106 7.55 22.79 6.61
C PRO A 106 6.27 22.16 7.18
N GLY A 107 5.40 21.71 6.30
CA GLY A 107 4.18 20.95 6.63
C GLY A 107 4.17 19.60 5.92
N THR A 108 3.60 18.59 6.59
CA THR A 108 3.32 17.30 5.96
C THR A 108 2.05 17.42 5.12
N VAL A 109 2.05 16.82 3.93
CA VAL A 109 0.88 16.76 3.05
C VAL A 109 0.37 15.33 3.02
N SER A 110 -0.94 15.17 3.07
CA SER A 110 -1.62 13.89 2.85
C SER A 110 -2.87 14.10 2.02
N VAL A 111 -3.21 13.11 1.20
CA VAL A 111 -4.36 13.15 0.30
C VAL A 111 -5.32 12.02 0.60
N SER A 112 -6.55 12.18 0.14
CA SER A 112 -7.62 11.22 0.36
C SER A 112 -8.65 11.32 -0.76
N ALA A 113 -9.21 10.19 -1.17
CA ALA A 113 -10.35 10.10 -2.08
C ALA A 113 -11.69 10.31 -1.34
N ASP A 114 -11.75 9.92 -0.07
CA ASP A 114 -12.97 9.76 0.74
C ASP A 114 -13.19 10.78 1.87
N GLY A 115 -12.14 11.52 2.22
CA GLY A 115 -12.12 12.48 3.33
C GLY A 115 -11.93 11.84 4.70
N VAL A 116 -11.69 10.52 4.77
CA VAL A 116 -11.54 9.74 6.00
C VAL A 116 -10.14 9.11 6.07
N HIS A 117 -9.74 8.37 5.04
CA HIS A 117 -8.46 7.70 4.96
C HIS A 117 -7.46 8.57 4.19
N PHE A 118 -6.48 9.11 4.91
CA PHE A 118 -5.46 9.98 4.34
C PHE A 118 -4.13 9.23 4.18
N VAL A 119 -3.60 9.23 2.96
CA VAL A 119 -2.27 8.72 2.63
C VAL A 119 -1.29 9.89 2.63
N ALA A 120 -0.25 9.81 3.47
CA ALA A 120 0.74 10.88 3.64
C ALA A 120 1.90 10.74 2.66
N PHE A 121 2.30 11.86 2.05
CA PHE A 121 3.53 11.94 1.27
C PHE A 121 4.75 11.84 2.18
N PRO A 122 5.84 11.17 1.75
CA PRO A 122 7.10 11.16 2.48
C PRO A 122 7.66 12.58 2.64
N CYS A 123 7.76 13.06 3.89
CA CYS A 123 8.33 14.38 4.22
C CYS A 123 9.53 14.24 5.17
N GLN A 124 10.68 14.79 4.77
CA GLN A 124 11.93 14.78 5.54
C GLN A 124 12.06 16.01 6.44
N ALA A 125 11.24 16.07 7.49
CA ALA A 125 11.17 17.24 8.40
C ALA A 125 12.45 17.52 9.21
N ASP A 126 13.40 16.59 9.27
CA ASP A 126 14.69 16.75 9.94
C ASP A 126 15.83 17.20 9.01
N ALA A 127 15.59 17.25 7.70
CA ALA A 127 16.57 17.62 6.67
C ALA A 127 16.57 19.14 6.38
N ALA A 128 16.75 19.94 7.43
CA ALA A 128 16.86 21.39 7.30
C ALA A 128 18.06 21.81 6.43
N PRO A 129 17.98 22.92 5.66
CA PRO A 129 16.87 23.87 5.59
C PRO A 129 15.88 23.60 4.43
N TYR A 130 16.00 22.47 3.71
CA TYR A 130 15.28 22.24 2.45
C TYR A 130 14.14 21.24 2.53
N TYR A 131 14.05 20.47 3.62
CA TYR A 131 12.91 19.62 3.96
C TYR A 131 12.28 18.86 2.76
N PRO A 132 13.05 18.01 2.04
CA PRO A 132 12.55 17.34 0.84
C PRO A 132 11.23 16.60 1.07
N GLY A 133 10.28 16.78 0.14
CA GLY A 133 8.96 16.14 0.17
C GLY A 133 7.97 16.77 1.16
N CYS A 134 8.35 17.84 1.86
CA CYS A 134 7.44 18.63 2.67
C CYS A 134 6.91 19.83 1.85
N ALA A 135 5.72 20.33 2.17
CA ALA A 135 5.28 21.64 1.72
C ALA A 135 5.88 22.74 2.61
N GLY A 136 5.83 24.00 2.20
CA GLY A 136 6.28 25.13 3.03
C GLY A 136 7.75 25.49 2.85
N VAL A 137 8.32 25.17 1.69
CA VAL A 137 9.76 25.33 1.44
C VAL A 137 10.02 26.24 0.25
N TYR A 138 9.23 26.12 -0.81
CA TYR A 138 9.49 26.79 -2.07
C TYR A 138 8.73 28.12 -2.20
N PRO A 139 9.40 29.23 -2.57
CA PRO A 139 8.71 30.50 -2.76
C PRO A 139 7.64 30.45 -3.84
N VAL A 140 6.56 31.20 -3.64
CA VAL A 140 5.46 31.28 -4.61
C VAL A 140 5.72 32.39 -5.62
N PHE A 141 5.81 32.00 -6.89
CA PHE A 141 5.99 32.92 -8.02
C PHE A 141 4.68 33.25 -8.73
N ALA A 142 3.70 32.35 -8.67
CA ALA A 142 2.36 32.58 -9.17
C ALA A 142 1.66 33.70 -8.36
N ASN A 143 0.99 34.61 -9.05
CA ASN A 143 0.29 35.71 -8.41
C ASN A 143 -0.91 36.16 -9.26
N ALA A 144 -2.12 35.98 -8.75
CA ALA A 144 -3.36 36.36 -9.43
C ALA A 144 -3.47 37.87 -9.74
N GLY A 145 -2.74 38.72 -8.99
CA GLY A 145 -2.70 40.17 -9.15
C GLY A 145 -1.64 40.67 -10.15
N ASP A 146 -0.76 39.80 -10.66
CA ASP A 146 0.27 40.15 -11.64
C ASP A 146 0.11 39.31 -12.91
N ALA A 147 -0.31 39.95 -14.00
CA ALA A 147 -0.51 39.28 -15.29
C ALA A 147 0.78 38.72 -15.92
N ASN A 148 1.96 39.09 -15.39
CA ASN A 148 3.26 38.55 -15.84
C ASN A 148 3.77 37.41 -14.95
N ALA A 149 3.08 37.12 -13.84
CA ALA A 149 3.44 36.01 -12.99
C ALA A 149 3.21 34.67 -13.73
N PRO A 150 4.04 33.65 -13.46
CA PRO A 150 3.81 32.31 -13.97
C PRO A 150 2.43 31.77 -13.57
N SER A 151 1.87 30.91 -14.43
CA SER A 151 0.61 30.21 -14.13
C SER A 151 0.77 29.33 -12.90
N PRO A 152 -0.21 29.28 -11.98
CA PRO A 152 -0.19 28.36 -10.83
C PRO A 152 -0.26 26.88 -11.23
N LEU A 153 -0.58 26.59 -12.50
CA LEU A 153 -0.70 25.22 -13.03
C LEU A 153 0.60 24.68 -13.65
N VAL A 154 1.67 25.48 -13.66
CA VAL A 154 2.96 25.03 -14.19
C VAL A 154 3.87 24.72 -13.01
N PRO A 155 3.99 23.45 -12.58
CA PRO A 155 4.77 23.11 -11.40
C PRO A 155 6.23 23.51 -11.58
N THR A 156 6.89 23.88 -10.49
CA THR A 156 8.31 24.23 -10.53
C THR A 156 9.15 23.00 -10.23
N THR A 157 9.88 22.52 -11.22
CA THR A 157 10.72 21.31 -11.08
C THR A 157 12.16 21.62 -10.70
N THR A 158 12.50 22.90 -10.48
CA THR A 158 13.86 23.32 -10.14
C THR A 158 14.10 23.08 -8.65
N PRO A 159 15.10 22.26 -8.24
CA PRO A 159 15.39 22.04 -6.83
C PRO A 159 15.69 23.34 -6.07
N ILE A 160 15.15 23.48 -4.85
CA ILE A 160 15.34 24.70 -4.03
C ILE A 160 16.83 24.98 -3.71
N ALA A 161 17.64 23.94 -3.58
CA ALA A 161 19.08 24.08 -3.35
C ALA A 161 19.79 24.78 -4.53
N ASP A 162 19.30 24.58 -5.76
CA ASP A 162 19.83 25.23 -6.95
C ASP A 162 19.44 26.72 -6.99
N LEU A 163 18.27 27.08 -6.43
CA LEU A 163 17.87 28.49 -6.27
C LEU A 163 18.74 29.26 -5.27
N VAL A 164 19.09 28.63 -4.14
CA VAL A 164 19.88 29.26 -3.06
C VAL A 164 21.33 29.54 -3.48
N GLY A 165 21.86 28.81 -4.46
CA GLY A 165 23.18 29.04 -5.05
C GLY A 165 23.29 30.26 -5.98
N VAL A 166 22.18 30.94 -6.27
CA VAL A 166 22.14 32.09 -7.19
C VAL A 166 22.21 33.40 -6.40
N PRO A 167 23.16 34.32 -6.67
CA PRO A 167 23.18 35.65 -6.06
C PRO A 167 21.88 36.43 -6.31
N VAL A 168 21.43 37.24 -5.36
CA VAL A 168 20.17 38.01 -5.45
C VAL A 168 20.06 38.82 -6.75
N ASP A 169 21.12 39.54 -7.14
CA ASP A 169 21.14 40.37 -8.36
C ASP A 169 21.18 39.53 -9.66
N GLY A 170 21.45 38.23 -9.56
CA GLY A 170 21.40 37.27 -10.67
C GLY A 170 20.18 36.34 -10.61
N PHE A 171 19.31 36.51 -9.61
CA PHE A 171 18.15 35.66 -9.42
C PHE A 171 17.04 36.04 -10.40
N THR A 172 16.87 35.21 -11.42
CA THR A 172 15.69 35.22 -12.28
C THR A 172 14.79 34.07 -11.81
N PRO A 173 13.49 34.32 -11.52
CA PRO A 173 12.58 33.26 -11.13
C PRO A 173 12.64 32.10 -12.13
N PRO A 174 12.71 30.84 -11.64
CA PRO A 174 12.62 29.69 -12.53
C PRO A 174 11.27 29.71 -13.27
N PRO A 175 11.19 29.07 -14.45
CA PRO A 175 9.90 28.84 -15.06
C PRO A 175 9.04 27.97 -14.13
N GLY A 176 7.80 28.39 -13.87
CA GLY A 176 6.85 27.68 -13.03
C GLY A 176 6.26 28.54 -11.90
N SER A 177 5.27 28.00 -11.23
CA SER A 177 4.42 28.64 -10.23
C SER A 177 5.10 28.93 -8.89
N GLY A 178 6.26 28.35 -8.63
CA GLY A 178 6.74 28.12 -7.27
C GLY A 178 5.89 27.10 -6.52
N GLY A 179 5.93 27.16 -5.19
CA GLY A 179 5.25 26.20 -4.31
C GLY A 179 5.84 24.80 -4.35
N ASP A 180 5.30 23.92 -3.51
CA ASP A 180 5.76 22.55 -3.35
C ASP A 180 4.77 21.60 -4.03
N SER A 181 5.23 20.88 -5.06
CA SER A 181 4.39 20.03 -5.91
C SER A 181 4.43 18.56 -5.49
N PHE A 182 3.33 17.86 -5.67
CA PHE A 182 3.09 16.48 -5.25
C PHE A 182 2.49 15.66 -6.39
N ASP A 183 2.87 14.39 -6.48
CA ASP A 183 2.57 13.44 -7.56
C ASP A 183 1.86 12.23 -6.92
N LEU A 184 0.61 11.97 -7.29
CA LEU A 184 -0.23 10.93 -6.69
C LEU A 184 0.33 9.53 -6.88
N ALA A 185 1.04 9.27 -7.98
CA ALA A 185 1.73 7.99 -8.20
C ALA A 185 2.76 7.70 -7.10
N ALA A 186 3.33 8.73 -6.45
CA ALA A 186 4.26 8.55 -5.33
C ALA A 186 3.61 7.94 -4.07
N VAL A 187 2.29 7.99 -3.97
CA VAL A 187 1.50 7.41 -2.88
C VAL A 187 0.52 6.33 -3.35
N GLY A 188 0.62 5.92 -4.62
CA GLY A 188 -0.17 4.82 -5.19
C GLY A 188 -1.63 5.15 -5.46
N LEU A 189 -2.01 6.43 -5.51
CA LEU A 189 -3.39 6.84 -5.76
C LEU A 189 -3.59 7.25 -7.22
N ALA A 190 -4.70 6.83 -7.82
CA ALA A 190 -5.11 7.30 -9.15
C ALA A 190 -5.87 8.64 -9.10
N ALA A 191 -6.48 8.95 -7.96
CA ALA A 191 -7.27 10.17 -7.77
C ALA A 191 -7.29 10.62 -6.31
N ALA A 192 -7.53 11.92 -6.09
CA ALA A 192 -7.75 12.50 -4.77
C ALA A 192 -8.71 13.68 -4.82
N ARG A 193 -9.50 13.84 -3.77
CA ARG A 193 -10.46 14.95 -3.60
C ARG A 193 -10.14 15.85 -2.42
N PHE A 194 -9.42 15.31 -1.45
CA PHE A 194 -9.12 15.99 -0.21
C PHE A 194 -7.62 16.11 -0.04
N VAL A 195 -7.15 17.32 0.27
CA VAL A 195 -5.76 17.61 0.59
C VAL A 195 -5.72 18.09 2.04
N ARG A 196 -4.97 17.38 2.87
CA ARG A 196 -4.69 17.77 4.25
C ARG A 196 -3.26 18.27 4.36
N ILE A 197 -3.11 19.42 5.00
CA ILE A 197 -1.82 20.01 5.36
C ILE A 197 -1.72 20.00 6.88
N ASP A 198 -0.64 19.43 7.40
CA ASP A 198 -0.41 19.26 8.82
C ASP A 198 0.93 19.88 9.23
N ALA A 199 0.86 20.97 10.01
CA ALA A 199 2.00 21.72 10.52
C ALA A 199 2.37 21.31 11.96
N SER A 200 1.87 20.17 12.46
CA SER A 200 2.18 19.69 13.81
C SER A 200 3.59 19.15 13.99
N GLY A 201 4.24 18.72 12.90
CA GLY A 201 5.63 18.25 12.90
C GLY A 201 6.68 19.36 13.09
N LEU A 202 6.27 20.64 13.05
CA LEU A 202 7.15 21.79 13.21
C LEU A 202 7.83 21.78 14.59
N ARG A 203 9.16 21.93 14.62
CA ARG A 203 9.90 22.05 15.88
C ARG A 203 9.83 23.49 16.40
N ALA A 204 9.47 23.66 17.67
CA ALA A 204 9.35 24.94 18.39
C ALA A 204 10.64 25.82 18.45
N GLY A 205 11.74 25.41 17.81
CA GLY A 205 13.01 26.16 17.76
C GLY A 205 13.06 27.27 16.70
N LEU A 206 12.07 27.37 15.81
CA LEU A 206 11.95 28.40 14.76
C LEU A 206 11.30 29.71 15.28
N ALA A 207 11.81 30.23 16.40
CA ALA A 207 11.53 31.59 16.89
C ALA A 207 10.06 32.05 17.03
N GLY A 208 9.13 31.17 17.44
CA GLY A 208 7.95 31.54 18.24
C GLY A 208 6.93 32.55 17.69
N LEU A 209 7.02 32.93 16.42
CA LEU A 209 6.07 33.79 15.67
C LEU A 209 5.70 33.17 14.31
N ALA A 210 6.03 31.89 14.12
CA ALA A 210 6.22 31.19 12.85
C ALA A 210 5.27 29.98 12.75
N GLY A 211 4.61 29.80 11.61
CA GLY A 211 3.77 28.63 11.36
C GLY A 211 3.08 28.70 10.00
N PHE A 212 3.19 27.60 9.25
CA PHE A 212 2.72 27.38 7.87
C PHE A 212 1.67 28.38 7.38
N ASP A 213 2.10 29.30 6.51
CA ASP A 213 1.28 30.38 5.95
C ASP A 213 0.72 29.96 4.58
N LEU A 214 -0.36 29.18 4.62
CA LEU A 214 -0.99 28.63 3.42
C LEU A 214 -1.65 29.74 2.57
N ASP A 215 -1.32 29.78 1.29
CA ASP A 215 -1.88 30.70 0.29
C ASP A 215 -2.92 29.98 -0.58
N ALA A 216 -2.59 28.83 -1.17
CA ALA A 216 -3.53 28.07 -2.01
C ALA A 216 -3.10 26.61 -2.18
N VAL A 217 -4.02 25.79 -2.71
CA VAL A 217 -3.71 24.48 -3.30
C VAL A 217 -4.32 24.43 -4.69
N ALA A 218 -3.51 24.10 -5.71
CA ALA A 218 -3.98 23.98 -7.08
C ALA A 218 -3.70 22.59 -7.65
N ALA A 219 -4.70 22.00 -8.30
CA ALA A 219 -4.58 20.81 -9.10
C ALA A 219 -3.97 21.15 -10.47
N VAL A 220 -2.86 20.50 -10.80
CA VAL A 220 -2.19 20.55 -12.11
C VAL A 220 -2.89 19.61 -13.09
N HIS A 221 -3.16 18.39 -12.63
CA HIS A 221 -3.96 17.42 -13.35
C HIS A 221 -5.30 17.25 -12.61
N SER A 222 -6.37 17.72 -13.23
CA SER A 222 -7.72 17.57 -12.70
C SER A 222 -8.73 17.19 -13.76
N LEU A 223 -9.77 16.51 -13.32
CA LEU A 223 -10.98 16.27 -14.10
C LEU A 223 -12.12 17.07 -13.50
N GLU A 224 -12.76 17.91 -14.33
CA GLU A 224 -14.06 18.51 -14.01
C GLU A 224 -15.10 17.40 -14.00
N THR A 225 -15.70 17.12 -12.84
CA THR A 225 -16.66 16.02 -12.69
C THR A 225 -18.02 16.36 -13.30
N ALA A 226 -18.29 17.64 -13.53
CA ALA A 226 -19.58 18.13 -14.01
C ALA A 226 -19.95 17.59 -15.41
N GLY A 227 -20.78 16.54 -15.41
CA GLY A 227 -21.31 15.92 -16.62
C GLY A 227 -20.44 14.79 -17.19
N LEU A 228 -19.48 14.29 -16.40
CA LEU A 228 -18.90 12.97 -16.63
C LEU A 228 -19.94 11.87 -16.33
N PRO A 229 -19.82 10.68 -16.94
CA PRO A 229 -20.58 9.51 -16.53
C PRO A 229 -20.33 9.16 -15.07
N ASP A 230 -21.40 8.74 -14.40
CA ASP A 230 -21.46 8.20 -13.04
C ASP A 230 -22.46 7.04 -13.16
N ALA A 231 -21.93 5.84 -13.39
CA ALA A 231 -22.68 4.69 -13.83
C ALA A 231 -23.50 4.06 -12.70
N ASP A 232 -23.05 4.19 -11.46
CA ASP A 232 -23.71 3.62 -10.30
C ASP A 232 -24.47 4.67 -9.45
N GLY A 233 -24.26 5.95 -9.72
CA GLY A 233 -25.02 7.07 -9.18
C GLY A 233 -24.58 7.48 -7.76
N ASP A 234 -23.34 7.18 -7.39
CA ASP A 234 -22.83 7.42 -6.04
C ASP A 234 -22.29 8.86 -5.83
N GLY A 235 -22.18 9.63 -6.91
CA GLY A 235 -21.70 11.01 -6.92
C GLY A 235 -20.21 11.18 -7.22
N VAL A 236 -19.52 10.09 -7.55
CA VAL A 236 -18.17 10.04 -8.10
C VAL A 236 -18.28 9.68 -9.58
N ALA A 237 -17.44 10.29 -10.42
CA ALA A 237 -17.50 10.01 -11.85
C ALA A 237 -16.70 8.74 -12.17
N ASP A 238 -17.13 7.92 -13.14
CA ASP A 238 -16.51 6.65 -13.53
C ASP A 238 -14.98 6.72 -13.74
N ALA A 239 -14.46 7.88 -14.13
CA ALA A 239 -13.04 8.10 -14.39
C ALA A 239 -12.19 8.31 -13.11
N ALA A 240 -12.83 8.52 -11.97
CA ALA A 240 -12.24 8.79 -10.68
C ALA A 240 -12.84 7.91 -9.57
N ASP A 241 -13.63 6.91 -9.97
CA ASP A 241 -14.34 5.98 -9.12
C ASP A 241 -13.54 4.68 -9.00
N ASP A 242 -13.21 4.26 -7.77
CA ASP A 242 -12.51 3.00 -7.47
C ASP A 242 -13.44 1.77 -7.55
N CYS A 243 -14.76 1.99 -7.63
CA CYS A 243 -15.77 0.98 -7.90
C CYS A 243 -16.86 1.47 -8.88
N PRO A 244 -16.54 1.71 -10.17
CA PRO A 244 -17.44 2.38 -11.13
C PRO A 244 -18.82 1.77 -11.35
N GLN A 245 -19.10 0.59 -10.81
CA GLN A 245 -20.36 -0.16 -10.98
C GLN A 245 -21.04 -0.49 -9.64
N VAL A 246 -20.43 -0.13 -8.49
CA VAL A 246 -20.90 -0.50 -7.15
C VAL A 246 -20.85 0.74 -6.27
N PRO A 247 -22.02 1.33 -5.90
CA PRO A 247 -22.03 2.62 -5.23
C PRO A 247 -21.24 2.63 -3.93
N ASN A 248 -20.21 3.46 -3.86
CA ASN A 248 -19.39 3.71 -2.69
C ASN A 248 -19.00 5.20 -2.63
N PRO A 249 -19.95 6.08 -2.25
CA PRO A 249 -19.71 7.54 -2.25
C PRO A 249 -18.54 7.99 -1.37
N ASP A 250 -18.14 7.13 -0.43
CA ASP A 250 -17.01 7.30 0.47
C ASP A 250 -15.74 6.60 -0.02
N GLN A 251 -15.64 6.12 -1.28
CA GLN A 251 -14.42 5.72 -1.99
C GLN A 251 -13.34 5.11 -1.09
N ARG A 252 -13.77 4.17 -0.25
CA ARG A 252 -12.94 3.61 0.81
C ARG A 252 -12.15 2.46 0.22
N ASP A 253 -10.83 2.59 0.25
CA ASP A 253 -9.86 1.58 -0.13
C ASP A 253 -8.93 1.33 1.09
N THR A 254 -9.15 0.22 1.78
CA THR A 254 -8.51 -0.06 3.07
C THR A 254 -7.07 -0.52 2.93
N ASP A 255 -6.75 -1.22 1.86
CA ASP A 255 -5.44 -1.82 1.67
C ASP A 255 -4.55 -1.08 0.66
N GLY A 256 -5.14 -0.12 -0.08
CA GLY A 256 -4.46 0.82 -0.95
C GLY A 256 -4.05 0.22 -2.28
N ASP A 257 -4.83 -0.74 -2.79
CA ASP A 257 -4.56 -1.42 -4.05
C ASP A 257 -5.22 -0.75 -5.27
N GLY A 258 -6.07 0.25 -5.03
CA GLY A 258 -6.78 1.04 -6.03
C GLY A 258 -8.18 0.53 -6.38
N ILE A 259 -8.66 -0.53 -5.71
CA ILE A 259 -10.02 -1.06 -5.81
C ILE A 259 -10.76 -0.73 -4.52
N GLY A 260 -11.97 -0.16 -4.61
CA GLY A 260 -12.72 0.20 -3.41
C GLY A 260 -13.23 -1.03 -2.65
N ASP A 261 -13.24 -0.96 -1.32
CA ASP A 261 -13.73 -1.99 -0.38
C ASP A 261 -15.12 -2.57 -0.79
N ALA A 262 -15.94 -1.78 -1.49
CA ALA A 262 -17.28 -2.15 -1.90
C ALA A 262 -17.31 -3.17 -3.06
N CYS A 263 -16.27 -3.17 -3.89
CA CYS A 263 -16.12 -4.05 -5.05
C CYS A 263 -14.83 -4.89 -5.03
N ASP A 264 -14.03 -4.78 -3.98
CA ASP A 264 -12.82 -5.57 -3.75
C ASP A 264 -13.13 -6.98 -3.20
N ASP A 265 -12.56 -8.00 -3.83
CA ASP A 265 -12.66 -9.40 -3.42
C ASP A 265 -11.70 -9.79 -2.27
N CYS A 266 -10.74 -8.92 -1.94
CA CYS A 266 -9.85 -9.01 -0.77
C CYS A 266 -9.61 -7.66 -0.06
N PRO A 267 -10.64 -7.05 0.60
CA PRO A 267 -10.59 -5.69 1.18
C PRO A 267 -9.50 -5.36 2.22
N LEU A 268 -8.64 -6.31 2.56
CA LEU A 268 -7.58 -6.18 3.56
C LEU A 268 -6.21 -6.66 3.04
N THR A 269 -6.11 -7.13 1.80
CA THR A 269 -4.91 -7.74 1.23
C THR A 269 -4.72 -7.28 -0.21
N PRO A 270 -3.75 -6.39 -0.48
CA PRO A 270 -3.66 -5.73 -1.80
C PRO A 270 -3.55 -6.72 -2.96
N ASN A 271 -4.49 -6.66 -3.89
CA ASN A 271 -4.54 -7.49 -5.09
C ASN A 271 -5.20 -6.74 -6.26
N PRO A 272 -4.48 -5.78 -6.90
CA PRO A 272 -5.04 -4.95 -7.96
C PRO A 272 -5.53 -5.70 -9.22
N ASP A 273 -5.21 -7.00 -9.34
CA ASP A 273 -5.67 -7.86 -10.42
C ASP A 273 -7.00 -8.56 -10.15
N GLN A 274 -7.49 -8.54 -8.90
CA GLN A 274 -8.81 -9.06 -8.47
C GLN A 274 -9.05 -10.47 -9.02
N ALA A 275 -8.02 -11.31 -8.88
CA ALA A 275 -8.06 -12.69 -9.36
C ALA A 275 -8.87 -13.55 -8.39
N ASP A 276 -9.91 -14.19 -8.89
CA ASP A 276 -10.76 -15.16 -8.18
C ASP A 276 -10.88 -16.41 -9.07
N ALA A 277 -10.04 -17.41 -8.81
CA ALA A 277 -9.87 -18.56 -9.70
C ALA A 277 -11.07 -19.52 -9.68
N ASP A 278 -11.83 -19.57 -8.60
CA ASP A 278 -12.92 -20.52 -8.42
C ASP A 278 -14.32 -19.89 -8.42
N GLY A 279 -14.40 -18.56 -8.32
CA GLY A 279 -15.59 -17.76 -8.55
C GLY A 279 -16.53 -17.69 -7.34
N ASP A 280 -16.01 -17.82 -6.12
CA ASP A 280 -16.80 -17.74 -4.89
C ASP A 280 -16.95 -16.31 -4.33
N GLY A 281 -16.20 -15.37 -4.91
CA GLY A 281 -16.15 -13.96 -4.55
C GLY A 281 -15.24 -13.63 -3.37
N VAL A 282 -14.26 -14.48 -3.08
CA VAL A 282 -13.06 -14.22 -2.27
C VAL A 282 -11.86 -14.28 -3.23
N GLY A 283 -11.00 -13.27 -3.22
CA GLY A 283 -9.85 -13.24 -4.14
C GLY A 283 -8.77 -14.26 -3.77
N ASP A 284 -8.05 -14.78 -4.77
CA ASP A 284 -6.93 -15.74 -4.65
C ASP A 284 -5.87 -15.28 -3.63
N ALA A 285 -5.75 -13.96 -3.40
CA ALA A 285 -4.80 -13.36 -2.46
C ALA A 285 -5.17 -13.58 -0.98
N CYS A 286 -6.46 -13.76 -0.69
CA CYS A 286 -7.00 -13.92 0.65
C CYS A 286 -7.87 -15.18 0.83
N ASP A 287 -7.95 -16.03 -0.19
CA ASP A 287 -8.66 -17.31 -0.19
C ASP A 287 -7.80 -18.45 0.42
N ASP A 288 -8.32 -19.14 1.44
CA ASP A 288 -7.70 -20.29 2.09
C ASP A 288 -7.85 -21.62 1.29
N CYS A 289 -8.68 -21.59 0.25
CA CYS A 289 -8.93 -22.66 -0.71
C CYS A 289 -9.08 -22.17 -2.17
N PRO A 290 -8.04 -21.57 -2.82
CA PRO A 290 -8.11 -20.89 -4.15
C PRO A 290 -8.52 -21.72 -5.39
N GLY A 291 -8.99 -22.96 -5.22
CA GLY A 291 -9.49 -23.79 -6.30
C GLY A 291 -10.73 -24.58 -5.91
N VAL A 292 -11.36 -24.28 -4.78
CA VAL A 292 -12.55 -24.94 -4.26
C VAL A 292 -13.48 -23.89 -3.65
N PRO A 293 -14.60 -23.55 -4.33
CA PRO A 293 -15.48 -22.46 -3.89
C PRO A 293 -15.99 -22.63 -2.46
N ASP A 294 -15.65 -21.70 -1.57
CA ASP A 294 -16.05 -21.68 -0.17
C ASP A 294 -16.01 -20.29 0.49
N ARG A 295 -16.87 -19.38 0.01
CA ARG A 295 -17.05 -17.99 0.51
C ARG A 295 -17.03 -17.81 2.03
N GLU A 296 -17.43 -18.80 2.82
CA GLU A 296 -17.40 -18.74 4.28
C GLU A 296 -16.00 -18.86 4.91
N GLN A 297 -14.98 -19.29 4.16
CA GLN A 297 -13.55 -19.33 4.55
C GLN A 297 -13.36 -19.95 5.94
N SER A 298 -13.91 -21.16 6.09
CA SER A 298 -13.93 -21.86 7.37
C SER A 298 -12.66 -22.66 7.55
N ASP A 299 -11.84 -22.31 8.54
CA ASP A 299 -10.65 -23.07 8.94
C ASP A 299 -10.82 -23.57 10.39
N GLY A 300 -11.27 -24.82 10.53
CA GLY A 300 -11.68 -25.40 11.79
C GLY A 300 -10.54 -25.66 12.78
N ASP A 301 -9.30 -25.79 12.30
CA ASP A 301 -8.14 -26.08 13.12
C ASP A 301 -7.05 -24.99 13.12
N GLY A 302 -7.20 -23.97 12.28
CA GLY A 302 -6.38 -22.77 12.26
C GLY A 302 -5.02 -22.98 11.61
N ASP A 303 -4.91 -23.90 10.64
CA ASP A 303 -3.65 -24.18 9.94
C ASP A 303 -3.45 -23.37 8.64
N GLY A 304 -4.46 -22.59 8.25
CA GLY A 304 -4.44 -21.71 7.08
C GLY A 304 -4.85 -22.41 5.79
N VAL A 305 -5.40 -23.62 5.85
CA VAL A 305 -6.06 -24.31 4.75
C VAL A 305 -7.54 -24.42 5.09
N GLY A 306 -8.42 -23.96 4.21
CA GLY A 306 -9.86 -24.03 4.46
C GLY A 306 -10.39 -25.46 4.54
N ASP A 307 -11.42 -25.67 5.36
CA ASP A 307 -12.12 -26.93 5.58
C ASP A 307 -12.61 -27.56 4.26
N ALA A 308 -12.87 -26.74 3.23
CA ALA A 308 -13.34 -27.20 1.93
C ALA A 308 -12.27 -27.96 1.13
N CYS A 309 -11.00 -27.57 1.27
CA CYS A 309 -9.87 -28.16 0.58
C CYS A 309 -8.89 -28.90 1.51
N ASP A 310 -9.10 -28.83 2.82
CA ASP A 310 -8.33 -29.57 3.82
C ASP A 310 -8.75 -31.06 3.87
N PRO A 311 -7.83 -32.02 3.63
CA PRO A 311 -8.10 -33.43 3.85
C PRO A 311 -8.38 -33.82 5.32
N CYS A 312 -8.12 -32.93 6.28
CA CYS A 312 -8.21 -33.20 7.71
C CYS A 312 -8.65 -31.99 8.58
N PRO A 313 -9.89 -31.45 8.41
CA PRO A 313 -10.42 -30.16 8.96
C PRO A 313 -10.49 -29.99 10.49
N GLY A 314 -9.69 -30.71 11.27
CA GLY A 314 -9.72 -30.75 12.72
C GLY A 314 -8.37 -31.21 13.31
N ASP A 315 -7.32 -31.19 12.50
CA ASP A 315 -5.97 -31.60 12.84
C ASP A 315 -4.93 -30.77 12.06
N ALA A 316 -4.63 -29.56 12.56
CA ALA A 316 -3.67 -28.58 12.04
C ALA A 316 -2.24 -29.08 11.75
N SER A 317 -1.95 -30.34 12.07
CA SER A 317 -0.71 -31.00 11.70
C SER A 317 -0.82 -31.79 10.40
N CYS A 318 -1.95 -31.68 9.70
CA CYS A 318 -2.32 -32.51 8.56
C CYS A 318 -2.73 -31.59 7.41
N LEU A 319 -1.87 -31.48 6.39
CA LEU A 319 -2.05 -30.50 5.31
C LEU A 319 -2.29 -31.21 3.96
N PRO A 320 -2.87 -30.53 2.96
CA PRO A 320 -2.87 -30.99 1.57
C PRO A 320 -1.47 -31.29 1.03
N LEU A 321 -1.41 -32.10 -0.04
CA LEU A 321 -0.16 -32.35 -0.76
C LEU A 321 0.08 -31.23 -1.78
N ALA A 322 1.10 -30.40 -1.56
CA ALA A 322 1.47 -29.36 -2.53
C ALA A 322 1.96 -29.95 -3.87
N ALA A 323 2.78 -31.01 -3.82
CA ALA A 323 3.15 -31.79 -5.01
C ALA A 323 3.61 -33.19 -4.57
N PRO A 324 2.87 -34.27 -4.90
CA PRO A 324 3.18 -35.61 -4.39
C PRO A 324 4.54 -36.12 -4.89
N ARG A 325 5.45 -36.41 -3.97
CA ARG A 325 6.81 -36.93 -4.24
C ARG A 325 7.04 -38.23 -3.47
N TYR A 326 6.19 -39.23 -3.72
CA TYR A 326 6.40 -40.56 -3.16
C TYR A 326 7.69 -41.17 -3.70
N GLY A 327 8.58 -41.65 -2.83
CA GLY A 327 9.86 -42.24 -3.27
C GLY A 327 11.09 -41.40 -2.99
N GLY A 328 11.04 -40.45 -2.05
CA GLY A 328 12.17 -39.58 -1.72
C GLY A 328 12.92 -39.97 -0.44
N GLY A 329 12.47 -41.00 0.28
CA GLY A 329 12.98 -41.37 1.59
C GLY A 329 14.31 -42.13 1.53
N GLY A 330 15.23 -41.84 2.45
CA GLY A 330 16.47 -42.63 2.63
C GLY A 330 16.27 -44.02 3.26
N ASN A 331 15.39 -44.85 2.71
CA ASN A 331 15.00 -46.15 3.27
C ASN A 331 15.95 -47.32 2.89
N ARG A 332 15.78 -48.42 3.65
CA ARG A 332 16.41 -49.72 3.40
C ARG A 332 15.38 -50.65 2.76
N GLY A 333 15.28 -50.72 1.43
CA GLY A 333 14.40 -51.67 0.76
C GLY A 333 13.94 -51.25 -0.64
N ALA A 334 13.11 -52.08 -1.27
CA ALA A 334 12.64 -51.90 -2.66
C ALA A 334 11.31 -51.13 -2.80
N ALA A 335 10.79 -50.56 -1.69
CA ALA A 335 9.54 -49.81 -1.70
C ALA A 335 9.73 -48.52 -0.89
N ASP A 336 9.78 -47.40 -1.62
CA ASP A 336 9.96 -46.04 -1.12
C ASP A 336 8.68 -45.19 -1.35
N ALA A 337 7.59 -45.83 -1.81
CA ALA A 337 6.45 -45.13 -2.38
C ALA A 337 5.24 -45.03 -1.43
N LEU A 338 5.41 -45.23 -0.11
CA LEU A 338 4.31 -45.08 0.87
C LEU A 338 4.49 -43.89 1.80
N LEU A 339 5.70 -43.67 2.32
CA LEU A 339 6.04 -42.50 3.13
C LEU A 339 7.16 -41.73 2.46
N THR A 340 7.16 -40.41 2.58
CA THR A 340 8.32 -39.60 2.20
C THR A 340 8.49 -38.50 3.23
N TYR A 341 9.67 -38.41 3.84
CA TYR A 341 9.97 -37.35 4.80
C TYR A 341 10.58 -36.16 4.05
N LEU A 342 9.86 -35.03 4.05
CA LEU A 342 10.26 -33.80 3.34
C LEU A 342 11.23 -32.96 4.17
N ASP A 343 11.00 -32.90 5.48
CA ASP A 343 11.92 -32.31 6.45
C ASP A 343 12.17 -33.35 7.54
N PRO A 344 13.40 -33.84 7.73
CA PRO A 344 14.63 -33.42 7.04
C PRO A 344 14.78 -33.96 5.62
N VAL A 345 15.34 -33.19 4.69
CA VAL A 345 15.66 -33.70 3.33
C VAL A 345 16.81 -34.74 3.28
N SER A 346 17.37 -35.15 4.43
CA SER A 346 18.54 -36.02 4.48
C SER A 346 18.48 -37.04 5.62
N SER A 347 19.16 -38.17 5.43
CA SER A 347 19.25 -39.23 6.44
C SER A 347 20.00 -38.83 7.72
N ARG A 348 20.72 -37.69 7.70
CA ARG A 348 21.41 -37.15 8.88
C ARG A 348 21.40 -35.62 8.86
N THR A 349 20.68 -35.05 9.82
CA THR A 349 20.52 -33.60 9.97
C THR A 349 21.20 -33.12 11.25
N PHE A 350 21.97 -32.04 11.13
CA PHE A 350 22.57 -31.39 12.28
C PHE A 350 21.63 -30.32 12.82
N VAL A 351 21.47 -30.27 14.14
CA VAL A 351 20.63 -29.31 14.84
C VAL A 351 21.44 -28.60 15.92
N SER A 352 20.97 -27.42 16.35
CA SER A 352 21.61 -26.66 17.43
C SER A 352 21.77 -27.51 18.70
N ARG A 353 22.86 -27.27 19.45
CA ARG A 353 23.08 -27.89 20.77
C ARG A 353 21.95 -27.63 21.76
N THR A 354 21.25 -26.51 21.64
CA THR A 354 20.15 -26.11 22.53
C THR A 354 18.79 -26.59 22.05
N ALA A 355 18.67 -27.12 20.83
CA ALA A 355 17.40 -27.55 20.25
C ALA A 355 16.82 -28.72 21.04
N THR A 356 15.66 -28.53 21.67
CA THR A 356 14.94 -29.54 22.47
C THR A 356 13.99 -30.38 21.63
N THR A 357 13.55 -29.85 20.49
CA THR A 357 12.66 -30.49 19.52
C THR A 357 13.18 -30.32 18.10
N ALA A 358 12.71 -31.17 17.18
CA ALA A 358 12.82 -30.98 15.74
C ALA A 358 11.47 -31.28 15.11
N VAL A 359 11.04 -30.48 14.14
CA VAL A 359 9.84 -30.76 13.36
C VAL A 359 10.22 -31.74 12.25
N ILE A 360 9.32 -32.66 11.94
CA ILE A 360 9.40 -33.48 10.74
C ILE A 360 8.12 -33.33 9.94
N VAL A 361 8.25 -33.38 8.61
CA VAL A 361 7.14 -33.29 7.67
C VAL A 361 7.14 -34.57 6.83
N ILE A 362 6.00 -35.27 6.79
CA ILE A 362 5.86 -36.58 6.16
C ILE A 362 4.74 -36.53 5.13
N GLU A 363 5.03 -36.74 3.85
CA GLU A 363 4.01 -37.07 2.87
C GLU A 363 3.53 -38.51 3.05
N VAL A 364 2.22 -38.71 3.00
CA VAL A 364 1.56 -39.98 3.22
C VAL A 364 0.86 -40.38 1.93
N ALA A 365 1.31 -41.45 1.28
CA ALA A 365 0.71 -41.87 0.03
C ALA A 365 -0.75 -42.33 0.22
N PRO A 366 -1.64 -42.12 -0.77
CA PRO A 366 -3.04 -42.56 -0.72
C PRO A 366 -3.23 -44.06 -0.44
N GLY A 367 -2.24 -44.88 -0.81
CA GLY A 367 -2.27 -46.33 -0.59
C GLY A 367 -1.85 -46.79 0.81
N VAL A 368 -1.45 -45.88 1.71
CA VAL A 368 -1.09 -46.20 3.10
C VAL A 368 -2.31 -46.71 3.87
N ASP A 369 -2.13 -47.80 4.64
CA ASP A 369 -3.05 -48.20 5.69
C ASP A 369 -2.72 -47.38 6.96
N PRO A 370 -3.56 -46.43 7.41
CA PRO A 370 -3.27 -45.57 8.56
C PRO A 370 -3.00 -46.35 9.84
N SER A 371 -3.66 -47.50 10.02
CA SER A 371 -3.51 -48.31 11.23
C SER A 371 -2.13 -48.97 11.33
N SER A 372 -1.39 -49.02 10.22
CA SER A 372 -0.05 -49.61 10.12
C SER A 372 1.08 -48.62 10.42
N PHE A 373 0.78 -47.31 10.44
CA PHE A 373 1.76 -46.26 10.68
C PHE A 373 2.41 -46.40 12.05
N ARG A 374 3.74 -46.32 12.11
CA ARG A 374 4.52 -46.32 13.35
C ARG A 374 5.60 -45.26 13.25
N LEU A 375 5.73 -44.46 14.30
CA LEU A 375 6.79 -43.47 14.48
C LEU A 375 7.56 -43.78 15.76
N ARG A 376 8.89 -43.88 15.66
CA ARG A 376 9.76 -44.06 16.83
C ARG A 376 10.90 -43.06 16.80
N ALA A 377 11.20 -42.47 17.96
CA ALA A 377 12.39 -41.66 18.18
C ALA A 377 13.29 -42.34 19.22
N SER A 378 14.41 -42.87 18.77
CA SER A 378 15.32 -43.72 19.54
C SER A 378 14.58 -44.94 20.12
N ARG A 379 14.27 -44.95 21.43
CA ARG A 379 13.51 -46.03 22.08
C ARG A 379 12.04 -45.69 22.31
N HIS A 380 11.66 -44.42 22.15
CA HIS A 380 10.30 -43.94 22.43
C HIS A 380 9.40 -44.20 21.22
N ASP A 381 8.22 -44.74 21.48
CA ASP A 381 7.14 -44.85 20.50
C ASP A 381 6.33 -43.55 20.55
N LEU A 382 6.30 -42.83 19.45
CA LEU A 382 5.59 -41.57 19.30
C LEU A 382 4.35 -41.73 18.40
N THR A 383 3.97 -42.95 18.02
CA THR A 383 2.86 -43.19 17.08
C THR A 383 1.56 -42.53 17.54
N ARG A 384 1.23 -42.60 18.84
CA ARG A 384 0.03 -41.92 19.37
C ARG A 384 0.20 -40.40 19.44
N ALA A 385 1.40 -39.93 19.76
CA ALA A 385 1.70 -38.49 19.85
C ALA A 385 1.72 -37.84 18.46
N ALA A 386 1.99 -38.60 17.40
CA ALA A 386 1.88 -38.17 16.02
C ALA A 386 0.42 -38.00 15.56
N GLY A 387 -0.58 -38.42 16.34
CA GLY A 387 -1.98 -38.30 15.96
C GLY A 387 -2.40 -39.25 14.83
N ARG A 388 -3.55 -38.98 14.22
CA ARG A 388 -4.07 -39.73 13.08
C ARG A 388 -3.25 -39.35 11.83
N VAL A 389 -3.01 -40.34 10.98
CA VAL A 389 -2.41 -40.14 9.66
C VAL A 389 -3.50 -40.27 8.61
N THR A 390 -3.63 -39.28 7.73
CA THR A 390 -4.59 -39.28 6.63
C THR A 390 -3.86 -39.66 5.34
N PRO A 391 -4.28 -40.71 4.61
CA PRO A 391 -3.69 -41.03 3.32
C PRO A 391 -3.95 -39.91 2.31
N GLY A 392 -2.95 -39.56 1.51
CA GLY A 392 -3.04 -38.47 0.53
C GLY A 392 -2.84 -37.08 1.12
N SER A 393 -2.31 -36.99 2.35
CA SER A 393 -1.98 -35.72 3.01
C SER A 393 -0.50 -35.66 3.41
N THR A 394 -0.11 -34.52 3.93
CA THR A 394 1.12 -34.34 4.70
C THR A 394 0.82 -34.51 6.19
N LYS A 395 1.83 -34.91 6.97
CA LYS A 395 1.78 -34.96 8.43
C LYS A 395 2.99 -34.28 9.07
N ILE A 396 2.75 -33.30 9.91
CA ILE A 396 3.74 -32.57 10.69
C ILE A 396 3.83 -33.21 12.08
N VAL A 397 5.04 -33.51 12.54
CA VAL A 397 5.25 -34.11 13.86
C VAL A 397 6.43 -33.49 14.58
N SER A 398 6.25 -33.10 15.84
CA SER A 398 7.34 -32.67 16.71
C SER A 398 8.08 -33.85 17.34
N ILE A 399 9.39 -33.93 17.09
CA ILE A 399 10.28 -34.97 17.60
C ILE A 399 11.09 -34.44 18.80
N PRO A 400 10.95 -35.03 20.00
CA PRO A 400 11.76 -34.67 21.14
C PRO A 400 13.22 -35.12 20.96
N LEU A 401 14.15 -34.20 21.18
CA LEU A 401 15.58 -34.40 21.05
C LEU A 401 16.23 -34.66 22.42
N ASN A 402 15.94 -35.79 23.06
CA ASN A 402 16.41 -36.06 24.43
C ASN A 402 17.90 -36.47 24.52
N HIS A 403 18.56 -36.69 23.38
CA HIS A 403 19.92 -37.21 23.32
C HIS A 403 20.77 -36.42 22.31
N ARG A 404 22.10 -36.53 22.43
CA ARG A 404 23.03 -35.93 21.44
C ARG A 404 22.72 -36.40 20.01
N ARG A 405 22.31 -37.66 19.88
CA ARG A 405 21.91 -38.28 18.62
C ARG A 405 20.54 -38.92 18.81
N THR A 406 19.56 -38.49 18.03
CA THR A 406 18.20 -39.05 18.01
C THR A 406 17.97 -39.71 16.67
N THR A 407 17.72 -41.01 16.66
CA THR A 407 17.36 -41.72 15.42
C THR A 407 15.84 -41.81 15.30
N VAL A 408 15.29 -41.28 14.22
CA VAL A 408 13.87 -41.42 13.90
C VAL A 408 13.69 -42.60 12.95
N SER A 409 12.66 -43.40 13.19
CA SER A 409 12.23 -44.46 12.27
C SER A 409 10.74 -44.34 12.02
N LEU A 410 10.39 -44.32 10.74
CA LEU A 410 9.03 -44.37 10.25
C LEU A 410 8.77 -45.75 9.68
N ARG A 411 7.52 -46.21 9.78
CA ARG A 411 7.08 -47.44 9.12
C ARG A 411 5.61 -47.33 8.76
N ALA A 412 5.26 -47.71 7.55
CA ALA A 412 3.88 -47.93 7.13
C ALA A 412 3.78 -49.15 6.21
N ALA A 413 2.59 -49.72 6.12
CA ALA A 413 2.22 -50.73 5.15
C ALA A 413 1.07 -50.21 4.29
N GLY A 414 0.96 -50.71 3.07
CA GLY A 414 -0.04 -50.20 2.14
C GLY A 414 0.01 -50.91 0.79
N ARG A 415 -0.61 -50.27 -0.20
CA ARG A 415 -0.53 -50.67 -1.61
C ARG A 415 0.18 -49.59 -2.42
N LEU A 416 1.09 -50.01 -3.28
CA LEU A 416 1.73 -49.15 -4.26
C LEU A 416 0.74 -48.79 -5.39
N ALA A 417 1.10 -47.83 -6.23
CA ALA A 417 0.30 -47.42 -7.39
C ALA A 417 -0.03 -48.58 -8.35
N ASP A 418 0.86 -49.59 -8.44
CA ASP A 418 0.65 -50.82 -9.24
C ASP A 418 -0.18 -51.91 -8.52
N GLY A 419 -0.72 -51.60 -7.33
CA GLY A 419 -1.56 -52.49 -6.52
C GLY A 419 -0.80 -53.49 -5.65
N ARG A 420 0.53 -53.62 -5.79
CA ARG A 420 1.33 -54.52 -4.94
C ARG A 420 1.32 -54.07 -3.48
N ARG A 421 1.28 -55.03 -2.56
CA ARG A 421 1.46 -54.75 -1.13
C ARG A 421 2.92 -54.43 -0.84
N ALA A 422 3.16 -53.40 -0.04
CA ALA A 422 4.49 -53.00 0.39
C ALA A 422 4.51 -52.65 1.88
N VAL A 423 5.71 -52.72 2.45
CA VAL A 423 6.03 -52.17 3.78
C VAL A 423 7.20 -51.23 3.57
N ASP A 424 6.99 -49.99 3.93
CA ASP A 424 7.97 -48.91 3.86
C ASP A 424 8.56 -48.67 5.25
N VAL A 425 9.88 -48.49 5.31
CA VAL A 425 10.63 -48.29 6.55
C VAL A 425 11.76 -47.29 6.32
N ASP A 426 11.52 -46.05 6.74
CA ASP A 426 12.52 -44.99 6.74
C ASP A 426 13.28 -44.88 8.06
N ARG A 427 14.51 -44.39 7.93
CA ARG A 427 15.34 -44.09 9.09
C ARG A 427 16.28 -42.91 8.80
N PHE A 428 16.18 -41.90 9.65
CA PHE A 428 17.09 -40.75 9.63
C PHE A 428 17.52 -40.37 11.05
N THR A 429 18.46 -39.43 11.17
CA THR A 429 19.07 -39.06 12.44
C THR A 429 19.17 -37.55 12.59
N PHE A 430 18.73 -37.03 13.74
CA PHE A 430 19.12 -35.71 14.22
C PHE A 430 20.35 -35.79 15.11
N GLU A 431 21.31 -34.89 14.93
CA GLU A 431 22.51 -34.82 15.74
C GLU A 431 22.82 -33.39 16.19
N ARG A 432 22.92 -33.21 17.51
CA ARG A 432 23.28 -31.92 18.10
C ARG A 432 24.76 -31.62 17.83
N SER A 433 25.02 -30.54 17.11
CA SER A 433 26.36 -30.10 16.68
C SER A 433 26.61 -28.63 16.97
N VAL A 434 27.88 -28.25 16.96
CA VAL A 434 28.38 -26.88 17.24
C VAL A 434 28.51 -26.02 16.00
N ARG A 435 28.37 -26.64 14.82
CA ARG A 435 28.65 -25.93 13.57
C ARG A 435 27.73 -24.74 13.40
#